data_AF-A0A3C0E2B7-F1
#
_entry.id   AF-A0A3C0E2B7-F1
#
_cell.length_a   1.000
_cell.length_b   1.000
_cell.length_c   1.000
_cell.angle_alpha   90.00
_cell.angle_beta   90.00
_cell.angle_gamma   90.00
#
_symmetry.space_group_name_H-M   'P 1'
#
loop_
_entity.id
_entity.type
_entity.pdbx_description
1 polymer ?
#
loop_
_entity_poly.entity_id
_entity_poly.type
_entity_poly.pdbx_seq_one_letter_code
_entity_poly.pdbx_strand_id
1 'polypeptide(L)'
;LQRLQEGGNVLLSLRKGSLPAEAGGEVEIGFSSIFWNTAWTLGQAPHTLGILCNPAHPALSEFPTEYYSDYQWWDAMSHSGAIEVAKIDKNLQPIVRVIDDWFTNRPLALLFEAKVGKGKLLVSGIDFWQDMDKRTEARQLLYSLKKYMCSDRFNPSSEVDAKDLSILSSAKNQK
;
A
#
# COMPACT_ATOMS: atom_id res chain seq x y z
N LEU A 1 2.16 17.52 2.29
CA LEU A 1 1.07 18.25 1.62
C LEU A 1 1.57 19.44 0.78
N GLN A 2 2.42 20.33 1.32
CA GLN A 2 2.95 21.48 0.56
C GLN A 2 3.52 21.12 -0.83
N ARG A 3 4.37 20.09 -0.90
CA ARG A 3 4.97 19.64 -2.16
C ARG A 3 3.93 19.23 -3.23
N LEU A 4 2.80 18.66 -2.82
CA LEU A 4 1.70 18.32 -3.73
C LEU A 4 0.97 19.57 -4.23
N GLN A 5 0.78 20.57 -3.37
CA GLN A 5 0.17 21.86 -3.76
C GLN A 5 1.02 22.63 -4.78
N GLU A 6 2.34 22.45 -4.73
CA GLU A 6 3.30 23.00 -5.70
C GLU A 6 3.38 22.19 -7.01
N GLY A 7 2.63 21.09 -7.14
CA GLY A 7 2.64 20.24 -8.33
C GLY A 7 3.72 19.15 -8.34
N GLY A 8 4.35 18.87 -7.22
CA GLY A 8 5.38 17.84 -7.11
C GLY A 8 4.83 16.41 -7.06
N ASN A 9 5.74 15.47 -7.32
CA ASN A 9 5.53 14.03 -7.14
C ASN A 9 5.97 13.64 -5.72
N VAL A 10 5.12 12.93 -4.97
CA VAL A 10 5.39 12.55 -3.58
C VAL A 10 5.18 11.04 -3.40
N LEU A 11 6.11 10.40 -2.68
CA LEU A 11 5.96 9.04 -2.18
C LEU A 11 5.63 9.13 -0.70
N LEU A 12 4.44 8.66 -0.31
CA LEU A 12 4.08 8.47 1.09
C LEU A 12 4.21 6.98 1.43
N SER A 13 5.30 6.61 2.09
CA SER A 13 5.46 5.28 2.67
C SER A 13 5.07 5.33 4.14
N LEU A 14 4.15 4.45 4.54
CA LEU A 14 3.74 4.32 5.94
C LEU A 14 4.80 3.52 6.70
N ARG A 15 5.01 3.82 7.98
CA ARG A 15 5.86 3.00 8.85
C ARG A 15 5.06 1.78 9.29
N LYS A 16 5.73 0.65 9.50
CA LYS A 16 5.08 -0.54 10.05
C LYS A 16 4.41 -0.19 11.38
N GLY A 17 3.14 -0.51 11.52
CA GLY A 17 2.34 -0.22 12.72
C GLY A 17 1.87 1.23 12.88
N SER A 18 2.12 2.13 11.90
CA SER A 18 1.64 3.52 11.97
C SER A 18 0.28 3.76 11.30
N LEU A 19 -0.26 2.78 10.57
CA LEU A 19 -1.55 2.91 9.91
C LEU A 19 -2.67 2.92 10.98
N PRO A 20 -3.50 3.97 11.06
CA PRO A 20 -4.61 4.01 12.02
C PRO A 20 -5.66 2.92 11.75
N ALA A 21 -6.37 2.49 12.80
CA ALA A 21 -7.37 1.43 12.70
C ALA A 21 -8.49 1.79 11.70
N GLU A 22 -8.94 3.05 11.71
CA GLU A 22 -9.97 3.58 10.81
C GLU A 22 -9.57 3.54 9.32
N ALA A 23 -8.29 3.38 9.02
CA ALA A 23 -7.73 3.27 7.68
C ALA A 23 -7.29 1.85 7.31
N GLY A 24 -7.61 0.84 8.14
CA GLY A 24 -7.26 -0.57 7.92
C GLY A 24 -6.11 -1.09 8.79
N GLY A 25 -5.62 -0.30 9.76
CA GLY A 25 -4.50 -0.69 10.64
C GLY A 25 -4.75 -1.89 11.53
N GLU A 26 -6.01 -2.32 11.67
CA GLU A 26 -6.41 -3.53 12.39
C GLU A 26 -6.31 -4.82 11.54
N VAL A 27 -6.13 -4.70 10.22
CA VAL A 27 -6.01 -5.86 9.33
C VAL A 27 -4.60 -6.42 9.42
N GLU A 28 -4.47 -7.59 10.04
CA GLU A 28 -3.18 -8.27 10.18
C GLU A 28 -2.80 -8.96 8.87
N ILE A 29 -2.03 -8.26 8.03
CA ILE A 29 -1.49 -8.78 6.78
C ILE A 29 -0.34 -9.78 7.02
N GLY A 30 -0.24 -10.80 6.17
CA GLY A 30 0.89 -11.72 6.15
C GLY A 30 1.05 -12.35 4.78
N PHE A 31 2.24 -12.92 4.52
CA PHE A 31 2.54 -13.57 3.23
C PHE A 31 1.71 -14.83 3.00
N SER A 32 1.53 -15.65 4.03
CA SER A 32 0.66 -16.82 3.95
C SER A 32 -0.81 -16.39 3.86
N SER A 33 -1.66 -17.23 3.27
CA SER A 33 -3.10 -17.03 3.36
C SER A 33 -3.63 -17.37 4.76
N ILE A 34 -4.85 -16.90 5.06
CA ILE A 34 -5.65 -17.38 6.20
C ILE A 34 -5.60 -18.91 6.28
N PHE A 35 -5.38 -19.43 7.49
CA PHE A 35 -5.51 -20.86 7.79
C PHE A 35 -6.97 -21.18 8.16
N TRP A 36 -7.64 -21.94 7.30
CA TRP A 36 -9.01 -22.45 7.47
C TRP A 36 -10.11 -21.40 7.69
N ASN A 37 -10.22 -20.80 8.88
CA ASN A 37 -11.24 -19.80 9.20
C ASN A 37 -10.87 -19.02 10.47
N THR A 38 -10.74 -17.69 10.34
CA THR A 38 -10.40 -16.77 11.44
C THR A 38 -11.43 -16.79 12.59
N ALA A 39 -12.71 -17.06 12.32
CA ALA A 39 -13.74 -17.15 13.36
C ALA A 39 -13.52 -18.32 14.33
N TRP A 40 -12.92 -19.41 13.85
CA TRP A 40 -12.61 -20.61 14.65
C TRP A 40 -11.21 -20.58 15.26
N THR A 41 -10.37 -19.62 14.87
CA THR A 41 -9.02 -19.42 15.40
C THR A 41 -8.91 -18.15 16.25
N LEU A 42 -10.04 -17.62 16.74
CA LEU A 42 -10.09 -16.40 17.55
C LEU A 42 -9.42 -15.18 16.88
N GLY A 43 -9.59 -15.04 15.56
CA GLY A 43 -9.01 -13.94 14.80
C GLY A 43 -7.52 -14.09 14.51
N GLN A 44 -6.97 -15.31 14.52
CA GLN A 44 -5.54 -15.54 14.26
C GLN A 44 -5.11 -14.95 12.90
N ALA A 45 -4.04 -14.16 12.91
CA ALA A 45 -3.38 -13.65 11.72
C ALA A 45 -2.79 -14.77 10.83
N PRO A 46 -2.67 -14.55 9.50
CA PRO A 46 -3.09 -13.34 8.79
C PRO A 46 -4.59 -13.31 8.49
N HIS A 47 -5.13 -12.11 8.28
CA HIS A 47 -6.53 -11.86 7.90
C HIS A 47 -6.71 -11.72 6.37
N THR A 48 -5.68 -12.03 5.59
CA THR A 48 -5.64 -11.77 4.15
C THR A 48 -5.20 -13.01 3.38
N LEU A 49 -5.43 -13.01 2.07
CA LEU A 49 -5.24 -14.15 1.17
C LEU A 49 -4.11 -13.94 0.14
N GLY A 50 -3.27 -12.93 0.33
CA GLY A 50 -2.20 -12.56 -0.59
C GLY A 50 -2.49 -11.27 -1.36
N ILE A 51 -1.77 -11.07 -2.46
CA ILE A 51 -1.86 -9.89 -3.32
C ILE A 51 -2.39 -10.23 -4.71
N LEU A 52 -2.96 -9.22 -5.36
CA LEU A 52 -3.36 -9.23 -6.76
C LEU A 52 -2.82 -7.95 -7.42
N CYS A 53 -2.08 -8.09 -8.51
CA CYS A 53 -1.58 -6.91 -9.23
C CYS A 53 -1.51 -7.17 -10.74
N ASN A 54 -1.39 -6.10 -11.52
CA ASN A 54 -1.01 -6.21 -12.93
C ASN A 54 0.52 -6.15 -13.03
N PRO A 55 1.22 -7.24 -13.39
CA PRO A 55 2.69 -7.24 -13.48
C PRO A 55 3.22 -6.30 -14.58
N ALA A 56 2.38 -5.93 -15.56
CA ALA A 56 2.74 -4.95 -16.59
C ALA A 56 2.56 -3.49 -16.14
N HIS A 57 2.07 -3.23 -14.91
CA HIS A 57 1.92 -1.87 -14.41
C HIS A 57 3.28 -1.18 -14.34
N PRO A 58 3.46 0.05 -14.87
CA PRO A 58 4.74 0.73 -14.91
C PRO A 58 5.46 0.86 -13.56
N ALA A 59 4.71 1.04 -12.47
CA ALA A 59 5.22 1.05 -11.09
C ALA A 59 5.99 -0.22 -10.68
N LEU A 60 5.69 -1.36 -11.32
CA LEU A 60 6.26 -2.67 -11.02
C LEU A 60 7.27 -3.13 -12.10
N SER A 61 7.59 -2.28 -13.08
CA SER A 61 8.42 -2.67 -14.24
C SER A 61 9.86 -3.10 -13.92
N GLU A 62 10.38 -2.73 -12.76
CA GLU A 62 11.70 -3.16 -12.28
C GLU A 62 11.61 -4.10 -11.08
N PHE A 63 10.43 -4.60 -10.75
CA PHE A 63 10.22 -5.53 -9.65
C PHE A 63 9.75 -6.87 -10.21
N PRO A 64 10.45 -8.00 -9.92
CA PRO A 64 10.12 -9.30 -10.51
C PRO A 64 8.83 -9.82 -9.88
N THR A 65 7.68 -9.55 -10.50
CA THR A 65 6.36 -9.98 -9.99
C THR A 65 5.49 -10.60 -11.05
N GLU A 66 4.59 -11.47 -10.60
CA GLU A 66 3.49 -12.02 -11.39
C GLU A 66 2.15 -11.43 -10.93
N TYR A 67 1.05 -12.01 -11.42
CA TYR A 67 -0.31 -11.58 -11.11
C TYR A 67 -0.72 -11.80 -9.64
N TYR A 68 -0.04 -12.70 -8.94
CA TYR A 68 -0.31 -13.15 -7.58
C TYR A 68 0.95 -13.06 -6.67
N SER A 69 0.78 -13.35 -5.37
CA SER A 69 1.90 -13.42 -4.41
C SER A 69 2.88 -14.54 -4.74
N ASP A 70 4.17 -14.21 -4.75
CA ASP A 70 5.31 -15.14 -4.73
C ASP A 70 6.41 -14.53 -3.84
N TYR A 71 7.47 -15.28 -3.54
CA TYR A 71 8.42 -15.02 -2.45
C TYR A 71 9.05 -13.62 -2.43
N GLN A 72 9.16 -12.93 -3.57
CA GLN A 72 9.60 -11.53 -3.61
C GLN A 72 8.71 -10.59 -2.78
N TRP A 73 7.45 -10.96 -2.53
CA TRP A 73 6.50 -10.18 -1.73
C TRP A 73 6.63 -10.45 -0.23
N TRP A 74 7.42 -11.45 0.19
CA TRP A 74 7.54 -11.84 1.60
C TRP A 74 7.88 -10.65 2.50
N ASP A 75 8.94 -9.90 2.14
CA ASP A 75 9.38 -8.76 2.93
C ASP A 75 8.32 -7.64 2.95
N ALA A 76 7.81 -7.27 1.78
CA ALA A 76 6.82 -6.21 1.63
C ALA A 76 5.58 -6.49 2.47
N MET A 77 5.02 -7.71 2.39
CA MET A 77 3.85 -8.10 3.17
C MET A 77 4.15 -8.14 4.67
N SER A 78 5.29 -8.70 5.07
CA SER A 78 5.70 -8.80 6.49
C SER A 78 6.00 -7.45 7.14
N HIS A 79 6.24 -6.40 6.34
CA HIS A 79 6.56 -5.06 6.80
C HIS A 79 5.59 -4.02 6.22
N SER A 80 4.29 -4.30 6.30
CA SER A 80 3.27 -3.41 5.78
C SER A 80 2.03 -3.30 6.67
N GLY A 81 1.18 -2.34 6.34
CA GLY A 81 -0.23 -2.31 6.70
C GLY A 81 -1.09 -2.29 5.43
N ALA A 82 -2.22 -3.00 5.44
CA ALA A 82 -3.17 -3.00 4.34
C ALA A 82 -4.12 -1.81 4.46
N ILE A 83 -4.09 -0.90 3.49
CA ILE A 83 -4.88 0.33 3.51
C ILE A 83 -6.29 0.05 3.00
N GLU A 84 -7.32 0.35 3.79
CA GLU A 84 -8.72 0.26 3.35
C GLU A 84 -9.08 1.45 2.45
N VAL A 85 -8.88 1.29 1.15
CA VAL A 85 -8.93 2.40 0.20
C VAL A 85 -10.32 2.99 0.02
N ALA A 86 -11.39 2.25 0.28
CA ALA A 86 -12.75 2.80 0.22
C ALA A 86 -13.07 3.81 1.34
N LYS A 87 -12.22 3.89 2.38
CA LYS A 87 -12.30 4.95 3.39
C LYS A 87 -11.75 6.28 2.88
N ILE A 88 -10.93 6.24 1.82
CA ILE A 88 -10.39 7.42 1.14
C ILE A 88 -11.30 7.79 -0.03
N ASP A 89 -11.47 6.86 -0.98
CA ASP A 89 -12.37 7.00 -2.12
C ASP A 89 -12.80 5.60 -2.59
N LYS A 90 -14.11 5.40 -2.75
CA LYS A 90 -14.72 4.13 -3.17
C LYS A 90 -14.29 3.67 -4.57
N ASN A 91 -13.86 4.60 -5.42
CA ASN A 91 -13.44 4.32 -6.79
C ASN A 91 -11.91 4.20 -6.93
N LEU A 92 -11.15 4.41 -5.85
CA LEU A 92 -9.70 4.33 -5.87
C LEU A 92 -9.25 2.91 -6.24
N GLN A 93 -8.46 2.80 -7.31
CA GLN A 93 -7.94 1.51 -7.75
C GLN A 93 -6.54 1.27 -7.19
N PRO A 94 -6.29 0.11 -6.55
CA PRO A 94 -4.96 -0.27 -6.11
C PRO A 94 -4.06 -0.62 -7.30
N ILE A 95 -2.78 -0.25 -7.20
CA ILE A 95 -1.71 -0.81 -8.05
C ILE A 95 -1.43 -2.25 -7.60
N VAL A 96 -1.36 -2.46 -6.28
CA VAL A 96 -1.25 -3.79 -5.65
C VAL A 96 -2.37 -3.93 -4.64
N ARG A 97 -3.35 -4.76 -4.98
CA ARG A 97 -4.48 -5.09 -4.12
C ARG A 97 -4.05 -6.15 -3.10
N VAL A 98 -4.50 -6.01 -1.87
CA VAL A 98 -4.50 -7.12 -0.90
C VAL A 98 -5.86 -7.76 -0.95
N ILE A 99 -5.91 -9.09 -1.00
CA ILE A 99 -7.16 -9.82 -0.94
C ILE A 99 -7.52 -10.02 0.53
N ASP A 100 -8.61 -9.39 0.97
CA ASP A 100 -9.15 -9.54 2.32
C ASP A 100 -9.82 -10.91 2.51
N ASP A 101 -10.28 -11.19 3.72
CA ASP A 101 -11.11 -12.35 4.01
C ASP A 101 -12.48 -12.30 3.30
N TRP A 102 -13.13 -13.45 3.17
CA TRP A 102 -14.41 -13.59 2.50
C TRP A 102 -15.64 -13.13 3.31
N PHE A 103 -15.49 -12.84 4.60
CA PHE A 103 -16.56 -12.32 5.46
C PHE A 103 -16.70 -10.81 5.35
N THR A 104 -15.59 -10.10 5.37
CA THR A 104 -15.55 -8.63 5.37
C THR A 104 -15.30 -8.07 3.98
N ASN A 105 -14.46 -8.73 3.18
CA ASN A 105 -14.16 -8.41 1.79
C ASN A 105 -13.85 -6.91 1.60
N ARG A 106 -13.04 -6.33 2.49
CA ARG A 106 -12.70 -4.92 2.41
C ARG A 106 -11.86 -4.65 1.16
N PRO A 107 -12.03 -3.50 0.51
CA PRO A 107 -11.16 -3.08 -0.59
C PRO A 107 -9.83 -2.60 -0.01
N LEU A 108 -8.82 -3.49 -0.02
CA LEU A 108 -7.51 -3.24 0.57
C LEU A 108 -6.42 -3.01 -0.49
N ALA A 109 -5.45 -2.14 -0.17
CA ALA A 109 -4.30 -1.84 -1.01
C ALA A 109 -2.98 -1.86 -0.24
N LEU A 110 -1.93 -2.40 -0.87
CA LEU A 110 -0.53 -2.14 -0.47
C LEU A 110 0.04 -0.92 -1.18
N LEU A 111 -0.33 -0.71 -2.44
CA LEU A 111 0.13 0.38 -3.27
C LEU A 111 -1.05 0.97 -4.03
N PHE A 112 -1.14 2.30 -4.05
CA PHE A 112 -2.05 3.02 -4.93
C PHE A 112 -1.44 4.37 -5.32
N GLU A 113 -2.02 5.00 -6.32
CA GLU A 113 -1.65 6.34 -6.74
C GLU A 113 -2.89 7.23 -6.89
N ALA A 114 -2.69 8.53 -6.71
CA ALA A 114 -3.73 9.53 -6.89
C ALA A 114 -3.12 10.87 -7.29
N LYS A 115 -3.89 11.66 -8.02
CA LYS A 115 -3.68 13.10 -8.15
C LYS A 115 -4.26 13.79 -6.92
N VAL A 116 -3.51 14.74 -6.37
CA VAL A 116 -3.91 15.49 -5.18
C VAL A 116 -3.64 16.98 -5.43
N GLY A 117 -4.70 17.73 -5.73
CA GLY A 117 -4.58 19.11 -6.18
C GLY A 117 -3.74 19.20 -7.46
N LYS A 118 -2.63 19.94 -7.41
CA LYS A 118 -1.72 20.10 -8.56
C LYS A 118 -0.71 18.96 -8.70
N GLY A 119 -0.51 18.16 -7.64
CA GLY A 119 0.56 17.18 -7.56
C GLY A 119 0.08 15.74 -7.73
N LYS A 120 1.04 14.82 -7.68
CA LYS A 120 0.81 13.37 -7.82
C LYS A 120 1.39 12.63 -6.62
N LEU A 121 0.62 11.70 -6.09
CA LEU A 121 0.93 10.96 -4.89
C LEU A 121 0.97 9.47 -5.22
N LEU A 122 2.04 8.79 -4.81
CA LEU A 122 2.09 7.34 -4.68
C LEU A 122 2.08 7.03 -3.19
N VAL A 123 1.12 6.21 -2.75
CA VAL A 123 1.02 5.78 -1.36
C VAL A 123 1.43 4.32 -1.27
N SER A 124 2.23 4.02 -0.24
CA SER A 124 2.67 2.67 0.07
C SER A 124 2.36 2.34 1.53
N GLY A 125 1.62 1.25 1.72
CA GLY A 125 1.46 0.60 3.01
C GLY A 125 2.71 -0.16 3.46
N ILE A 126 3.72 -0.30 2.59
CA ILE A 126 4.99 -0.97 2.89
C ILE A 126 5.93 0.03 3.56
N ASP A 127 6.58 -0.42 4.63
CA ASP A 127 7.61 0.34 5.32
C ASP A 127 8.89 0.39 4.49
N PHE A 128 9.24 1.59 4.01
CA PHE A 128 10.51 1.86 3.34
C PHE A 128 11.47 2.71 4.19
N TRP A 129 11.27 2.73 5.51
CA TRP A 129 12.04 3.52 6.47
C TRP A 129 13.00 2.67 7.30
N GLN A 130 12.58 1.48 7.73
CA GLN A 130 13.31 0.66 8.70
C GLN A 130 14.09 -0.48 8.03
N ASP A 131 15.34 -0.67 8.49
CA ASP A 131 16.26 -1.76 8.10
C ASP A 131 16.38 -2.00 6.59
N MET A 132 16.27 -0.94 5.78
CA MET A 132 16.28 -1.07 4.32
C MET A 132 17.56 -1.73 3.79
N ASP A 133 18.70 -1.54 4.46
CA ASP A 133 19.97 -2.19 4.13
C ASP A 133 19.90 -3.73 4.16
N LYS A 134 19.00 -4.31 4.98
CA LYS A 134 18.79 -5.75 5.14
C LYS A 134 17.62 -6.30 4.32
N ARG A 135 16.85 -5.42 3.65
CA ARG A 135 15.58 -5.76 2.99
C ARG A 135 15.71 -5.59 1.48
N THR A 136 16.35 -6.56 0.84
CA THR A 136 16.73 -6.53 -0.58
C THR A 136 15.52 -6.35 -1.50
N GLU A 137 14.43 -7.08 -1.23
CA GLU A 137 13.20 -7.05 -2.00
C GLU A 137 12.51 -5.68 -1.89
N ALA A 138 12.42 -5.10 -0.69
CA ALA A 138 11.90 -3.76 -0.50
C ALA A 138 12.75 -2.69 -1.18
N ARG A 139 14.08 -2.82 -1.17
CA ARG A 139 14.97 -1.91 -1.91
C ARG A 139 14.68 -1.96 -3.41
N GLN A 140 14.50 -3.15 -3.97
CA GLN A 140 14.21 -3.31 -5.40
C GLN A 140 12.82 -2.75 -5.75
N LEU A 141 11.81 -3.03 -4.93
CA LEU A 141 10.47 -2.47 -5.11
C LEU A 141 10.50 -0.94 -5.03
N LEU A 142 11.15 -0.36 -4.02
CA LEU A 142 11.30 1.08 -3.87
C LEU A 142 12.02 1.70 -5.07
N TYR A 143 13.03 1.02 -5.63
CA TYR A 143 13.68 1.45 -6.87
C TYR A 143 12.69 1.50 -8.04
N SER A 144 11.90 0.44 -8.24
CA SER A 144 10.87 0.39 -9.28
C SER A 144 9.86 1.54 -9.15
N LEU A 145 9.35 1.78 -7.93
CA LEU A 145 8.40 2.85 -7.64
C LEU A 145 9.00 4.24 -7.92
N LYS A 146 10.23 4.49 -7.47
CA LYS A 146 10.91 5.77 -7.72
C LYS A 146 11.18 6.00 -9.21
N LYS A 147 11.65 4.97 -9.93
CA LYS A 147 11.87 5.04 -11.38
C LYS A 147 10.58 5.39 -12.11
N TYR A 148 9.47 4.76 -11.73
CA TYR A 148 8.16 5.07 -12.25
C TYR A 148 7.74 6.52 -11.98
N MET A 149 7.85 6.98 -10.73
CA MET A 149 7.51 8.36 -10.32
C MET A 149 8.36 9.45 -11.00
N CYS A 150 9.57 9.11 -11.46
CA CYS A 150 10.45 9.99 -12.22
C CYS A 150 10.21 9.93 -13.74
N SER A 151 9.22 9.17 -14.22
CA SER A 151 8.89 9.03 -15.64
C SER A 151 7.56 9.71 -15.98
N ASP A 152 7.37 10.02 -17.27
CA ASP A 152 6.11 10.57 -17.78
C ASP A 152 4.92 9.59 -17.65
N ARG A 153 5.21 8.30 -17.40
CA ARG A 153 4.18 7.28 -17.15
C ARG A 153 3.50 7.46 -15.80
N PHE A 154 4.10 8.17 -14.84
CA PHE A 154 3.45 8.46 -13.56
C PHE A 154 2.38 9.53 -13.77
N ASN A 155 1.18 9.06 -14.12
CA ASN A 155 0.05 9.89 -14.48
C ASN A 155 -1.27 9.34 -13.89
N PRO A 156 -1.46 9.44 -12.56
CA PRO A 156 -2.62 8.89 -11.89
C PRO A 156 -3.92 9.50 -12.41
N SER A 157 -4.90 8.65 -12.70
CA SER A 157 -6.23 9.06 -13.17
C SER A 157 -7.21 9.37 -12.04
N SER A 158 -7.06 8.73 -10.88
CA SER A 158 -7.89 8.98 -9.69
C SER A 158 -7.48 10.29 -9.03
N GLU A 159 -8.43 11.17 -8.76
CA GLU A 159 -8.20 12.44 -8.05
C GLU A 159 -8.82 12.35 -6.65
N VAL A 160 -8.02 12.65 -5.62
CA VAL A 160 -8.41 12.54 -4.21
C VAL A 160 -8.17 13.88 -3.51
N ASP A 161 -9.09 14.28 -2.65
CA ASP A 161 -8.92 15.48 -1.82
C ASP A 161 -7.88 15.22 -0.73
N ALA A 162 -7.00 16.20 -0.51
CA ALA A 162 -5.99 16.13 0.55
C ALA A 162 -6.59 15.85 1.94
N LYS A 163 -7.83 16.28 2.19
CA LYS A 163 -8.53 16.02 3.46
C LYS A 163 -8.82 14.53 3.69
N ASP A 164 -9.12 13.78 2.62
CA ASP A 164 -9.50 12.36 2.71
C ASP A 164 -8.27 11.49 2.99
N LEU A 165 -7.08 11.99 2.68
CA LEU A 165 -5.80 11.35 3.02
C LEU A 165 -5.41 11.53 4.49
N SER A 166 -6.09 12.39 5.26
CA SER A 166 -5.76 12.61 6.67
C SER A 166 -5.89 11.35 7.53
N ILE A 167 -6.75 10.41 7.12
CA ILE A 167 -6.97 9.12 7.80
C ILE A 167 -5.71 8.26 7.84
N LEU A 168 -4.75 8.50 6.93
CA LEU A 168 -3.50 7.74 6.84
C LEU A 168 -2.45 8.19 7.86
N SER A 169 -2.68 9.31 8.55
CA SER A 169 -1.79 9.84 9.58
C SER A 169 -2.46 9.78 10.94
N SER A 170 -1.86 9.06 11.89
CA SER A 170 -2.26 9.19 13.29
C SER A 170 -2.01 10.63 13.74
N ALA A 171 -3.00 11.29 14.35
CA ALA A 171 -2.89 12.64 14.91
C ALA A 171 -1.85 12.80 16.06
N LYS A 172 -0.90 11.86 16.21
CA LYS A 172 0.02 11.73 17.35
C LYS A 172 1.51 11.82 17.04
N ASN A 173 1.93 12.15 15.82
CA ASN A 173 3.36 12.38 15.52
C ASN A 173 3.66 13.85 15.20
N GLN A 174 3.55 14.68 16.24
CA GLN A 174 4.35 15.90 16.42
C GLN A 174 4.76 15.99 17.89
N LYS A 175 5.81 15.28 18.27
CA LYS A 175 6.75 15.66 19.33
C LYS A 175 8.13 15.13 18.96
#